data_AF-A0A9E4WV37-F1
#
_entry.id   AF-A0A9E4WV37-F1
#
_cell.length_a   1.000
_cell.length_b   1.000
_cell.length_c   1.000
_cell.angle_alpha   90.00
_cell.angle_beta   90.00
_cell.angle_gamma   90.00
#
_symmetry.space_group_name_H-M   'P 1'
#
loop_
_entity.id
_entity.type
_entity.pdbx_description
1 polymer ?
#
loop_
_entity_poly.entity_id
_entity_poly.type
_entity_poly.pdbx_seq_one_letter_code
_entity_poly.pdbx_strand_id
1 'polypeptide(L)'
;VQPVGKALGLAPRVWTDLHEEGGMYLNHGGDKGVVGYPGRTRTEILDEFPDFELPDGITEHGWWNKDHEDPPSCAGRAIKVSQQLLNMAESNDRVALVTHGLFMGALLKALLNQLPGENIYYRHHNTGITRFSIRTGGRVELRYMNRINHLDPKLVS
;
A
#
# COMPACT_ATOMS: atom_id res chain seq x y z
N VAL A 1 -7.28 8.76 -1.68
CA VAL A 1 -6.52 8.82 -2.95
C VAL A 1 -7.01 9.95 -3.87
N GLN A 2 -8.32 10.02 -4.19
CA GLN A 2 -8.88 11.02 -5.13
C GLN A 2 -8.46 12.49 -4.89
N PRO A 3 -8.41 13.03 -3.64
CA PRO A 3 -7.98 14.42 -3.43
C PRO A 3 -6.54 14.69 -3.88
N VAL A 4 -5.64 13.72 -3.71
CA VAL A 4 -4.23 13.83 -4.13
C VAL A 4 -4.12 13.83 -5.66
N GLY A 5 -4.84 12.93 -6.34
CA GLY A 5 -4.87 12.90 -7.81
C GLY A 5 -5.38 14.21 -8.40
N LYS A 6 -6.49 14.74 -7.87
CA LYS A 6 -7.05 16.04 -8.29
C LYS A 6 -6.07 17.19 -8.05
N ALA A 7 -5.43 17.25 -6.89
CA ALA A 7 -4.48 18.32 -6.56
C ALA A 7 -3.22 18.30 -7.45
N LEU A 8 -2.81 17.11 -7.93
CA LEU A 8 -1.64 16.95 -8.80
C LEU A 8 -1.98 16.93 -10.29
N GLY A 9 -3.27 16.90 -10.67
CA GLY A 9 -3.70 16.72 -12.05
C GLY A 9 -3.30 15.35 -12.63
N LEU A 10 -3.25 14.30 -11.80
CA LEU A 10 -2.85 12.94 -12.19
C LEU A 10 -4.00 11.96 -11.97
N ALA A 11 -4.20 11.07 -12.94
CA ALA A 11 -5.09 9.91 -12.81
C ALA A 11 -4.47 8.90 -11.82
N PRO A 12 -5.16 8.51 -10.73
CA PRO A 12 -4.65 7.49 -9.84
C PRO A 12 -4.63 6.13 -10.51
N ARG A 13 -3.46 5.48 -10.52
CA ARG A 13 -3.33 4.07 -10.90
C ARG A 13 -3.48 3.18 -9.69
N VAL A 14 -4.41 2.23 -9.77
CA VAL A 14 -4.58 1.21 -8.74
C VAL A 14 -3.49 0.15 -8.90
N TRP A 15 -2.78 -0.09 -7.80
CA TRP A 15 -1.80 -1.16 -7.70
C TRP A 15 -2.24 -2.07 -6.57
N THR A 16 -2.86 -3.19 -6.92
CA THR A 16 -3.50 -4.11 -5.97
C THR A 16 -2.53 -4.60 -4.90
N ASP A 17 -1.24 -4.73 -5.19
CA ASP A 17 -0.23 -5.15 -4.20
C ASP A 17 0.03 -4.12 -3.08
N LEU A 18 -0.60 -2.94 -3.09
CA LEU A 18 -0.48 -1.91 -2.04
C LEU A 18 -1.56 -2.02 -0.94
N HIS A 19 -2.40 -3.05 -0.95
CA HIS A 19 -3.43 -3.27 0.07
C HIS A 19 -2.83 -3.58 1.46
N GLU A 20 -3.63 -3.43 2.51
CA GLU A 20 -3.23 -3.76 3.88
C GLU A 20 -2.90 -5.24 4.05
N GLU A 21 -2.08 -5.61 5.03
CA GLU A 21 -1.94 -7.00 5.43
C GLU A 21 -3.30 -7.66 5.69
N GLY A 22 -3.44 -8.91 5.22
CA GLY A 22 -4.65 -9.72 5.42
C GLY A 22 -5.61 -9.72 4.23
N GLY A 23 -5.47 -8.77 3.30
CA GLY A 23 -6.39 -8.68 2.16
C GLY A 23 -7.78 -8.22 2.58
N MET A 24 -8.80 -8.71 1.87
CA MET A 24 -10.20 -8.49 2.24
C MET A 24 -10.70 -9.71 3.00
N TYR A 25 -10.99 -9.54 4.29
CA TYR A 25 -11.44 -10.64 5.13
C TYR A 25 -12.32 -10.16 6.28
N LEU A 26 -13.02 -11.11 6.92
CA LEU A 26 -13.65 -10.91 8.22
C LEU A 26 -13.29 -12.08 9.14
N ASN A 27 -13.03 -11.78 10.41
CA ASN A 27 -12.97 -12.80 11.45
C ASN A 27 -14.35 -12.94 12.10
N HIS A 28 -15.04 -14.04 11.78
CA HIS A 28 -16.38 -14.34 12.32
C HIS A 28 -16.33 -14.97 13.71
N GLY A 29 -15.14 -15.31 14.21
CA GLY A 29 -14.97 -16.08 15.44
C GLY A 29 -15.54 -17.51 15.35
N GLY A 30 -15.42 -18.24 16.46
CA GLY A 30 -15.91 -19.63 16.58
C GLY A 30 -15.39 -20.55 15.48
N ASP A 31 -16.20 -21.53 15.10
CA ASP A 31 -15.85 -22.53 14.08
C ASP A 31 -15.74 -21.94 12.67
N LYS A 32 -16.38 -20.79 12.42
CA LYS A 32 -16.35 -20.12 11.11
C LYS A 32 -15.01 -19.44 10.84
N GLY A 33 -14.32 -19.00 11.89
CA GLY A 33 -12.97 -18.44 11.81
C GLY A 33 -12.84 -17.26 10.86
N VAL A 34 -11.68 -17.19 10.19
CA VAL A 34 -11.31 -16.11 9.28
C VAL A 34 -11.68 -16.47 7.85
N VAL A 35 -12.42 -15.59 7.18
CA VAL A 35 -12.93 -15.82 5.82
C VAL A 35 -12.54 -14.66 4.91
N GLY A 36 -11.94 -14.97 3.75
CA GLY A 36 -11.64 -14.01 2.69
C GLY A 36 -12.88 -13.59 1.92
N TYR A 37 -12.91 -12.34 1.44
CA TYR A 37 -14.00 -11.74 0.69
C TYR A 37 -13.48 -11.03 -0.56
N PRO A 38 -14.28 -10.91 -1.62
CA PRO A 38 -13.78 -10.42 -2.89
C PRO A 38 -13.38 -8.93 -2.91
N GLY A 39 -13.91 -8.15 -1.97
CA GLY A 39 -13.85 -6.68 -2.05
C GLY A 39 -14.71 -6.14 -3.20
N ARG A 40 -14.45 -4.89 -3.59
CA ARG A 40 -15.22 -4.20 -4.63
C ARG A 40 -14.91 -4.68 -6.04
N THR A 41 -15.90 -4.69 -6.91
CA THR A 41 -15.75 -5.01 -8.33
C THR A 41 -15.16 -3.86 -9.14
N ARG A 42 -14.79 -4.12 -10.40
CA ARG A 42 -14.37 -3.05 -11.32
C ARG A 42 -15.49 -2.04 -11.53
N THR A 43 -16.72 -2.50 -11.82
CA THR A 43 -17.86 -1.58 -12.00
C THR A 43 -18.08 -0.73 -10.75
N GLU A 44 -18.14 -1.32 -9.56
CA GLU A 44 -18.32 -0.55 -8.31
C GLU A 44 -17.22 0.50 -8.08
N ILE A 45 -15.97 0.19 -8.44
CA ILE A 45 -14.86 1.14 -8.32
C ILE A 45 -14.98 2.27 -9.34
N LEU A 46 -15.26 1.97 -10.61
CA LEU A 46 -15.32 2.97 -11.68
C LEU A 46 -16.58 3.84 -11.62
N ASP A 47 -17.68 3.33 -11.08
CA ASP A 47 -18.89 4.12 -10.83
C ASP A 47 -18.63 5.24 -9.82
N GLU A 48 -17.82 4.98 -8.79
CA GLU A 48 -17.44 5.99 -7.78
C GLU A 48 -16.20 6.82 -8.20
N PHE A 49 -15.27 6.20 -8.93
CA PHE A 49 -13.98 6.77 -9.31
C PHE A 49 -13.69 6.57 -10.81
N PRO A 50 -14.39 7.30 -11.70
CA PRO A 50 -14.31 7.07 -13.15
C PRO A 50 -12.92 7.35 -13.75
N ASP A 51 -12.13 8.21 -13.10
CA ASP A 51 -10.79 8.60 -13.56
C ASP A 51 -9.66 7.67 -13.06
N PHE A 52 -9.99 6.54 -12.41
CA PHE A 52 -8.98 5.62 -11.88
C PHE A 52 -8.55 4.60 -12.94
N GLU A 53 -7.24 4.39 -13.07
CA GLU A 53 -6.69 3.34 -13.92
C GLU A 53 -6.65 2.03 -13.13
N LEU A 54 -7.47 1.06 -13.49
CA LEU A 54 -7.53 -0.25 -12.84
C LEU A 54 -6.72 -1.30 -13.61
N PRO A 55 -5.96 -2.17 -12.93
CA PRO A 55 -5.31 -3.30 -13.58
C PRO A 55 -6.33 -4.36 -13.99
N ASP A 56 -6.01 -5.16 -15.00
CA ASP A 56 -6.88 -6.22 -15.53
C ASP A 56 -7.34 -7.23 -14.47
N GLY A 57 -6.52 -7.43 -13.43
CA GLY A 57 -6.79 -8.38 -12.33
C GLY A 57 -7.91 -7.97 -11.37
N ILE A 58 -8.34 -6.72 -11.35
CA ILE A 58 -9.61 -6.36 -10.69
C ILE A 58 -10.72 -6.82 -11.62
N THR A 59 -11.79 -7.47 -11.17
CA THR A 59 -12.85 -7.96 -12.08
C THR A 59 -14.23 -7.75 -11.49
N GLU A 60 -15.27 -8.26 -12.17
CA GLU A 60 -16.62 -8.34 -11.58
C GLU A 60 -16.73 -9.35 -10.43
N HIS A 61 -15.67 -10.13 -10.18
CA HIS A 61 -15.56 -10.98 -8.99
C HIS A 61 -14.79 -10.32 -7.85
N GLY A 62 -14.49 -9.02 -7.94
CA GLY A 62 -13.74 -8.27 -6.93
C GLY A 62 -12.26 -8.09 -7.28
N TRP A 63 -11.55 -7.36 -6.42
CA TRP A 63 -10.10 -7.15 -6.53
C TRP A 63 -9.28 -8.17 -5.72
N TRP A 64 -9.90 -8.77 -4.70
CA TRP A 64 -9.34 -9.85 -3.90
C TRP A 64 -10.05 -11.15 -4.29
N ASN A 65 -9.33 -12.25 -4.42
CA ASN A 65 -9.92 -13.54 -4.80
C ASN A 65 -9.24 -14.70 -4.06
N LYS A 66 -8.81 -14.43 -2.83
CA LYS A 66 -8.03 -15.33 -1.99
C LYS A 66 -8.62 -15.36 -0.58
N ASP A 67 -8.12 -16.30 0.20
CA ASP A 67 -8.33 -16.30 1.65
C ASP A 67 -7.58 -15.13 2.31
N HIS A 68 -7.68 -15.04 3.64
CA HIS A 68 -6.91 -14.10 4.44
C HIS A 68 -5.40 -14.25 4.17
N GLU A 69 -4.73 -13.13 3.91
CA GLU A 69 -3.28 -13.11 3.72
C GLU A 69 -2.54 -13.25 5.06
N ASP A 70 -1.60 -14.19 5.15
CA ASP A 70 -0.73 -14.32 6.31
C ASP A 70 0.45 -13.31 6.31
N PRO A 71 1.06 -13.00 7.47
CA PRO A 71 2.16 -12.04 7.55
C PRO A 71 3.39 -12.39 6.68
N PRO A 72 3.84 -13.66 6.56
CA PRO A 72 4.89 -14.03 5.60
C PRO A 72 4.55 -13.69 4.14
N SER A 73 3.30 -13.91 3.73
CA SER A 73 2.81 -13.58 2.38
C SER A 73 2.82 -12.07 2.15
N CYS A 74 2.40 -11.27 3.14
CA CYS A 74 2.51 -9.80 3.13
C CYS A 74 3.98 -9.35 2.98
N ALA A 75 4.92 -9.96 3.73
CA ALA A 75 6.34 -9.67 3.62
C ALA A 75 6.90 -10.02 2.22
N GLY A 76 6.51 -11.15 1.66
CA GLY A 76 6.86 -11.53 0.27
C GLY A 76 6.34 -10.53 -0.76
N ARG A 77 5.10 -10.06 -0.59
CA ARG A 77 4.50 -9.01 -1.44
C ARG A 77 5.24 -7.68 -1.29
N ALA A 78 5.64 -7.30 -0.08
CA ALA A 78 6.44 -6.11 0.17
C ALA A 78 7.81 -6.16 -0.52
N ILE A 79 8.47 -7.32 -0.57
CA ILE A 79 9.71 -7.54 -1.32
C ILE A 79 9.48 -7.38 -2.83
N LYS A 80 8.39 -7.93 -3.36
CA LYS A 80 8.03 -7.76 -4.78
C LYS A 80 7.82 -6.28 -5.11
N VAL A 81 7.07 -5.55 -4.28
CA VAL A 81 6.80 -4.12 -4.47
C VAL A 81 8.08 -3.30 -4.35
N SER A 82 8.97 -3.61 -3.38
CA SER A 82 10.25 -2.90 -3.24
C SER A 82 11.12 -3.06 -4.49
N GLN A 83 11.19 -4.28 -5.06
CA GLN A 83 11.92 -4.51 -6.31
C GLN A 83 11.32 -3.74 -7.49
N GLN A 84 9.98 -3.69 -7.58
CA GLN A 84 9.31 -2.91 -8.62
C GLN A 84 9.60 -1.41 -8.49
N LEU A 85 9.66 -0.87 -7.27
CA LEU A 85 10.05 0.53 -7.03
C LEU A 85 11.51 0.81 -7.39
N LEU A 86 12.42 -0.12 -7.12
CA LEU A 86 13.82 -0.02 -7.53
C LEU A 86 13.93 0.04 -9.07
N ASN A 87 13.17 -0.79 -9.78
CA ASN A 87 13.13 -0.76 -11.24
C ASN A 87 12.50 0.53 -11.78
N MET A 88 11.44 1.04 -11.14
CA MET A 88 10.80 2.30 -11.51
C MET A 88 11.75 3.49 -11.36
N ALA A 89 12.68 3.46 -10.41
CA ALA A 89 13.64 4.54 -10.17
C ALA A 89 14.56 4.83 -11.37
N GLU A 90 14.66 3.91 -12.33
CA GLU A 90 15.42 4.11 -13.57
C GLU A 90 14.66 4.97 -14.61
N SER A 91 13.34 5.04 -14.51
CA SER A 91 12.46 5.63 -15.55
C SER A 91 11.46 6.66 -15.03
N ASN A 92 11.28 6.77 -13.71
CA ASN A 92 10.31 7.67 -13.09
C ASN A 92 10.97 8.57 -12.05
N ASP A 93 10.82 9.88 -12.21
CA ASP A 93 11.44 10.86 -11.31
C ASP A 93 10.82 10.89 -9.91
N ARG A 94 9.48 10.76 -9.82
CA ARG A 94 8.73 10.85 -8.55
C ARG A 94 7.49 9.97 -8.59
N VAL A 95 7.37 9.09 -7.60
CA VAL A 95 6.21 8.21 -7.42
C VAL A 95 5.60 8.48 -6.04
N ALA A 96 4.28 8.65 -5.99
CA ALA A 96 3.52 8.74 -4.75
C ALA A 96 2.71 7.45 -4.56
N LEU A 97 2.85 6.82 -3.39
CA LEU A 97 2.10 5.62 -3.02
C LEU A 97 1.11 6.00 -1.91
N VAL A 98 -0.11 5.46 -1.99
CA VAL A 98 -1.09 5.51 -0.90
C VAL A 98 -1.36 4.08 -0.46
N THR A 99 -1.12 3.78 0.80
CA THR A 99 -1.19 2.43 1.36
C THR A 99 -1.50 2.49 2.85
N HIS A 100 -1.35 1.37 3.56
CA HIS A 100 -1.80 1.12 4.91
C HIS A 100 -0.65 0.88 5.88
N GLY A 101 -0.95 0.74 7.17
CA GLY A 101 0.04 0.80 8.24
C GLY A 101 0.95 -0.42 8.28
N LEU A 102 0.38 -1.63 8.30
CA LEU A 102 1.17 -2.86 8.40
C LEU A 102 1.95 -3.08 7.11
N PHE A 103 1.29 -2.90 5.96
CA PHE A 103 1.97 -3.02 4.67
C PHE A 103 3.10 -2.00 4.48
N MET A 104 2.92 -0.72 4.87
CA MET A 104 4.00 0.26 4.83
C MET A 104 5.18 -0.17 5.72
N GLY A 105 4.90 -0.72 6.90
CA GLY A 105 5.93 -1.27 7.78
C GLY A 105 6.72 -2.41 7.12
N ALA A 106 6.04 -3.33 6.44
CA ALA A 106 6.67 -4.41 5.68
C ALA A 106 7.49 -3.88 4.49
N LEU A 107 6.94 -2.91 3.74
CA LEU A 107 7.61 -2.29 2.60
C LEU A 107 8.88 -1.55 3.01
N LEU A 108 8.86 -0.82 4.13
CA LEU A 108 10.04 -0.15 4.66
C LEU A 108 11.13 -1.15 5.07
N LYS A 109 10.76 -2.27 5.68
CA LYS A 109 11.73 -3.34 5.99
C LYS A 109 12.37 -3.88 4.71
N ALA A 110 11.57 -4.16 3.69
CA ALA A 110 12.06 -4.64 2.40
C ALA A 110 12.99 -3.62 1.70
N LEU A 111 12.61 -2.34 1.64
CA LEU A 111 13.42 -1.28 1.02
C LEU A 111 14.72 -0.99 1.78
N LEU A 112 14.73 -1.16 3.10
CA LEU A 112 15.88 -0.91 3.96
C LEU A 112 16.69 -2.19 4.26
N ASN A 113 16.42 -3.28 3.53
CA ASN A 113 17.09 -4.57 3.67
C ASN A 113 17.09 -5.11 5.12
N GLN A 114 15.95 -5.01 5.78
CA GLN A 114 15.71 -5.57 7.12
C GLN A 114 14.95 -6.88 7.01
N LEU A 115 15.24 -7.81 7.91
CA LEU A 115 14.49 -9.05 8.04
C LEU A 115 13.02 -8.76 8.42
N PRO A 116 12.07 -9.58 7.95
CA PRO A 116 10.72 -9.55 8.48
C PRO A 116 10.77 -9.91 9.98
N GLY A 117 10.03 -9.19 10.80
CA GLY A 117 9.99 -9.39 12.25
C GLY A 117 9.25 -8.27 12.97
N GLU A 118 8.82 -8.53 14.20
CA GLU A 118 7.95 -7.62 14.95
C GLU A 118 8.70 -6.72 15.95
N ASN A 119 9.99 -7.00 16.18
CA ASN A 119 10.82 -6.26 17.14
C ASN A 119 10.98 -4.77 16.78
N ILE A 120 10.83 -4.42 15.50
CA ILE A 120 10.81 -3.04 15.01
C ILE A 120 9.45 -2.76 14.40
N TYR A 121 8.72 -1.84 15.03
CA TYR A 121 7.44 -1.34 14.56
C TYR A 121 7.57 0.08 14.02
N TYR A 122 7.23 0.27 12.74
CA TYR A 122 7.17 1.59 12.12
C TYR A 122 5.77 2.17 12.31
N ARG A 123 5.66 3.21 13.13
CA ARG A 123 4.38 3.89 13.35
C ARG A 123 4.05 4.76 12.15
N HIS A 124 2.79 4.67 11.71
CA HIS A 124 2.20 5.49 10.67
C HIS A 124 0.92 6.13 11.19
N HIS A 125 0.88 7.46 11.24
CA HIS A 125 -0.37 8.19 11.47
C HIS A 125 -1.20 8.18 10.19
N ASN A 126 -2.52 8.29 10.35
CA ASN A 126 -3.39 8.55 9.22
C ASN A 126 -2.90 9.78 8.45
N THR A 127 -2.80 9.62 7.12
CA THR A 127 -2.25 10.60 6.17
C THR A 127 -0.80 11.04 6.43
N GLY A 128 -0.05 10.37 7.32
CA GLY A 128 1.37 10.63 7.52
C GLY A 128 2.20 10.36 6.27
N ILE A 129 3.17 11.23 5.98
CA ILE A 129 3.98 11.13 4.75
C ILE A 129 5.36 10.59 5.09
N THR A 130 5.75 9.50 4.45
CA THR A 130 7.12 8.96 4.46
C THR A 130 7.76 9.19 3.10
N ARG A 131 9.00 9.68 3.08
CA ARG A 131 9.75 9.96 1.84
C ARG A 131 11.10 9.28 1.87
N PHE A 132 11.41 8.56 0.81
CA PHE A 132 12.73 8.05 0.51
C PHE A 132 13.17 8.52 -0.89
N SER A 133 14.46 8.43 -1.17
CA SER A 133 15.03 8.59 -2.51
C SER A 133 15.86 7.35 -2.85
N ILE A 134 15.71 6.84 -4.06
CA ILE A 134 16.51 5.74 -4.60
C ILE A 134 17.59 6.38 -5.47
N ARG A 135 18.86 6.14 -5.15
CA ARG A 135 20.01 6.65 -5.91
C ARG A 135 20.50 5.61 -6.91
N THR A 136 21.32 6.04 -7.86
CA THR A 136 22.04 5.17 -8.79
C THR A 136 22.70 4.01 -8.04
N GLY A 137 22.53 2.79 -8.54
CA GLY A 137 22.98 1.56 -7.88
C GLY A 137 22.04 1.03 -6.80
N GLY A 138 20.79 1.52 -6.74
CA GLY A 138 19.73 0.98 -5.87
C GLY A 138 19.82 1.39 -4.40
N ARG A 139 20.72 2.33 -4.04
CA ARG A 139 20.85 2.78 -2.66
C ARG A 139 19.62 3.58 -2.23
N VAL A 140 18.90 3.07 -1.23
CA VAL A 140 17.74 3.73 -0.63
C VAL A 140 18.19 4.70 0.48
N GLU A 141 17.70 5.94 0.41
CA GLU A 141 17.90 6.96 1.43
C GLU A 141 16.54 7.39 1.99
N LEU A 142 16.25 7.02 3.24
CA LEU A 142 15.06 7.47 3.95
C LEU A 142 15.25 8.92 4.41
N ARG A 143 14.47 9.86 3.85
CA ARG A 143 14.59 11.30 4.12
C ARG A 143 13.82 11.73 5.35
N TYR A 144 12.60 11.21 5.50
CA TYR A 144 11.78 11.37 6.70
C TYR A 144 10.70 10.29 6.71
N MET A 145 10.20 9.99 7.89
CA MET A 145 9.13 9.02 8.11
C MET A 145 7.98 9.68 8.86
N ASN A 146 6.74 9.29 8.51
CA ASN A 146 5.53 9.62 9.26
C ASN A 146 5.37 11.13 9.57
N ARG A 147 5.69 11.98 8.58
CA ARG A 147 5.60 13.44 8.71
C ARG A 147 4.15 13.89 8.62
N ILE A 148 3.70 14.60 9.65
CA ILE A 148 2.31 15.07 9.81
C ILE A 148 2.18 16.60 9.90
N ASN A 149 3.24 17.37 9.59
CA ASN A 149 3.21 18.85 9.71
C ASN A 149 2.13 19.56 8.87
N HIS A 150 1.47 18.85 7.94
CA HIS A 150 0.35 19.37 7.16
C HIS A 150 -1.00 19.25 7.89
N LEU A 151 -1.04 18.55 9.03
CA LEU A 151 -2.25 18.36 9.83
C LEU A 151 -2.28 19.33 11.00
N ASP A 152 -3.48 19.82 11.31
CA ASP A 152 -3.77 20.39 12.62
C ASP A 152 -3.58 19.31 13.70
N PRO A 153 -2.93 19.61 14.84
CA PRO A 153 -2.75 18.64 15.93
C PRO A 153 -4.05 17.92 16.37
N LYS A 154 -5.22 18.56 16.23
CA LYS A 154 -6.52 17.97 16.58
C LYS A 154 -6.99 16.88 15.62
N LEU A 155 -6.38 16.78 14.44
CA LEU A 155 -6.71 15.78 13.42
C LEU A 155 -5.79 14.55 13.49
N VAL A 156 -4.82 14.54 14.40
CA VAL A 156 -3.86 13.44 14.55
C VAL A 156 -4.48 12.34 15.41
N SER A 157 -4.49 11.12 14.88
CA SER A 157 -4.86 9.87 15.57
C SER A 157 -3.68 9.18 16.21
#